data_AF-A0A482VXP5-F1
#
_entry.id   AF-A0A482VXP5-F1
#
_cell.length_a   1.000
_cell.length_b   1.000
_cell.length_c   1.000
_cell.angle_alpha   90.00
_cell.angle_beta   90.00
_cell.angle_gamma   90.00
#
_symmetry.space_group_name_H-M   'P 1'
#
loop_
_entity.id
_entity.type
_entity.pdbx_description
1 polymer ?
#
loop_
_entity_poly.entity_id
_entity_poly.type
_entity_poly.pdbx_seq_one_letter_code
_entity_poly.pdbx_strand_id
1 'polypeptide(L)' 'MIKWFQCEYCPYKTKWNYVLKNHTLLKHTNPENVKWSQCEDCSYRTIWKHHLQRHILNTKQHENCIYKIT' A
#
# COMPACT_ATOMS: atom_id res chain seq x y z
N MET A 1 -6.37 0.91 29.75
CA MET A 1 -7.51 1.10 28.82
C MET A 1 -6.97 1.12 27.40
N ILE A 2 -7.43 0.23 26.52
CA ILE A 2 -6.95 0.19 25.12
C ILE A 2 -7.66 1.31 24.34
N LYS A 3 -6.88 2.24 23.78
CA LYS A 3 -7.40 3.26 22.87
C LYS A 3 -7.53 2.66 21.48
N TRP A 4 -8.72 2.77 20.90
CA TRP A 4 -9.03 2.33 19.55
C TRP A 4 -9.10 3.53 18.63
N PHE A 5 -8.62 3.36 17.40
CA PHE A 5 -8.82 4.28 16.30
C PHE A 5 -9.95 3.73 15.42
N GLN A 6 -10.97 4.55 15.17
CA GLN A 6 -12.15 4.18 14.39
C GLN A 6 -12.15 4.92 13.04
N CYS A 7 -12.60 4.24 12.00
CA CYS A 7 -12.78 4.85 10.69
C CYS A 7 -13.97 5.80 10.69
N GLU A 8 -13.83 6.92 10.00
CA GLU A 8 -14.89 7.92 9.86
C GLU A 8 -15.95 7.50 8.84
N TYR A 9 -15.60 6.60 7.91
CA TYR A 9 -16.45 6.19 6.79
C TYR A 9 -17.14 4.83 7.00
N CYS A 10 -16.68 4.02 7.96
CA CYS A 10 -17.28 2.71 8.24
C CYS A 10 -17.02 2.23 9.69
N PRO A 11 -17.67 1.14 10.15
CA PRO A 11 -17.51 0.63 11.52
C PRO A 11 -16.14 0.02 11.86
N TYR A 12 -15.17 0.03 10.94
CA TYR A 12 -13.85 -0.54 11.16
C TYR A 12 -13.10 0.19 12.29
N LYS A 13 -12.47 -0.58 13.18
CA LYS A 13 -11.63 -0.06 14.26
C LYS A 13 -10.36 -0.89 14.42
N THR A 14 -9.28 -0.25 14.84
CA THR A 14 -7.97 -0.88 15.05
C THR A 14 -7.25 -0.24 16.23
N LYS A 15 -6.29 -0.96 16.80
CA LYS A 15 -5.42 -0.44 17.87
C LYS A 15 -4.34 0.50 17.33
N TRP A 16 -4.10 0.50 16.01
CA TRP A 16 -2.98 1.16 15.39
C TRP A 16 -3.42 2.22 14.38
N ASN A 17 -2.97 3.46 14.57
CA ASN A 17 -3.33 4.57 13.67
C ASN A 17 -2.87 4.32 12.22
N TYR A 18 -1.68 3.76 12.00
CA TYR A 18 -1.18 3.47 10.65
C TYR A 18 -2.05 2.43 9.92
N VAL A 19 -2.61 1.45 10.64
CA VAL A 19 -3.54 0.47 10.06
C VAL A 19 -4.83 1.17 9.64
N LEU A 20 -5.31 2.13 10.43
CA LEU A 20 -6.50 2.91 10.08
C LEU A 20 -6.26 3.76 8.82
N LYS A 21 -5.10 4.44 8.73
CA LYS A 21 -4.72 5.20 7.54
C LYS A 21 -4.67 4.32 6.29
N ASN A 22 -4.04 3.15 6.39
CA ASN A 22 -4.00 2.18 5.28
C ASN A 22 -5.40 1.68 4.89
N HIS A 23 -6.25 1.41 5.88
CA HIS A 23 -7.63 1.02 5.64
C HIS A 23 -8.39 2.11 4.87
N THR A 24 -8.31 3.37 5.30
CA THR A 24 -8.96 4.50 4.61
C THR A 24 -8.43 4.67 3.19
N LEU A 25 -7.11 4.55 2.99
CA LEU A 25 -6.49 4.61 1.67
C LEU A 25 -7.00 3.52 0.73
N LEU A 26 -7.24 2.31 1.24
CA LEU A 26 -7.63 1.15 0.43
C LEU A 26 -9.13 1.01 0.18
N LYS A 27 -9.95 1.48 1.12
CA LYS A 27 -11.41 1.24 1.11
C LYS A 27 -12.24 2.49 0.85
N HIS A 28 -11.67 3.66 1.11
CA HIS A 28 -12.40 4.92 1.12
C HIS A 28 -11.73 6.03 0.30
N THR A 29 -10.64 5.73 -0.41
CA THR A 29 -10.01 6.64 -1.37
C THR A 29 -10.28 6.17 -2.79
N ASN A 30 -10.64 7.10 -3.69
CA ASN A 30 -10.77 6.80 -5.11
C ASN A 30 -9.43 6.22 -5.64
N PRO A 31 -9.40 5.05 -6.29
CA PRO A 31 -8.17 4.47 -6.84
C PRO A 31 -7.33 5.41 -7.72
N GLU A 32 -7.94 6.41 -8.36
CA GLU A 32 -7.25 7.44 -9.15
C GLU A 32 -6.44 8.42 -8.29
N ASN A 33 -6.84 8.63 -7.03
CA ASN A 33 -6.14 9.48 -6.06
C ASN A 33 -5.11 8.71 -5.24
N VAL A 34 -5.03 7.39 -5.44
CA VAL A 34 -4.07 6.53 -4.75
C VAL A 34 -2.77 6.54 -5.53
N LYS A 35 -1.67 6.88 -4.86
CA LYS A 35 -0.33 6.73 -5.44
C LYS A 35 0.06 5.26 -5.44
N TRP A 36 0.14 4.70 -6.64
CA TRP A 36 0.57 3.32 -6.85
C TRP A 36 2.08 3.29 -7.07
N SER A 37 2.73 2.28 -6.52
CA SER A 37 4.11 1.92 -6.89
C SER A 37 4.04 0.73 -7.83
N GLN A 38 4.59 0.86 -9.02
CA GLN A 38 4.56 -0.17 -10.06
C GLN A 38 5.97 -0.66 -10.39
N CYS A 39 6.10 -1.96 -10.68
CA CYS A 39 7.30 -2.55 -11.24
C CYS A 39 7.48 -2.08 -12.69
N GLU A 40 8.66 -1.62 -13.09
CA GLU A 40 8.86 -1.14 -14.46
C GLU A 40 8.84 -2.26 -15.50
N ASP A 41 9.21 -3.45 -15.07
CA ASP A 41 9.41 -4.60 -15.96
C ASP A 41 8.22 -5.56 -15.98
N CYS A 42 7.18 -5.33 -15.14
CA CYS A 42 5.96 -6.16 -15.18
C CYS A 42 4.71 -5.40 -14.72
N SER A 43 3.55 -6.04 -14.87
CA SER A 43 2.25 -5.43 -14.50
C SER A 43 1.99 -5.39 -12.99
N TYR A 44 2.95 -5.78 -12.15
CA TYR A 44 2.79 -5.76 -10.70
C TYR A 44 2.77 -4.32 -10.17
N ARG A 45 1.70 -3.96 -9.47
CA ARG A 45 1.57 -2.67 -8.78
C ARG A 45 1.01 -2.85 -7.38
N THR A 46 1.42 -1.99 -6.46
CA THR A 46 0.99 -2.01 -5.07
C THR A 46 1.08 -0.62 -4.45
N ILE A 47 0.26 -0.34 -3.45
CA ILE A 47 0.36 0.91 -2.67
C ILE A 47 1.52 0.89 -1.67
N TRP A 48 2.09 -0.28 -1.41
CA TRP A 48 3.13 -0.47 -0.40
C TRP A 48 4.49 -0.67 -1.03
N LYS A 49 5.38 0.31 -0.88
CA LYS A 49 6.75 0.26 -1.41
C LYS A 49 7.52 -1.00 -1.00
N HIS A 50 7.41 -1.43 0.26
CA HIS A 50 8.10 -2.61 0.75
C HIS A 50 7.57 -3.92 0.11
N HIS A 51 6.30 -3.96 -0.31
CA HIS A 51 5.79 -5.09 -1.09
C HIS A 51 6.38 -5.10 -2.50
N LEU A 52 6.55 -3.94 -3.13
CA LEU A 52 7.21 -3.82 -4.42
C LEU A 52 8.69 -4.20 -4.33
N GLN A 53 9.41 -3.73 -3.29
CA GLN A 53 10.79 -4.13 -3.04
C GLN A 53 10.92 -5.64 -2.87
N ARG A 54 10.06 -6.26 -2.04
CA ARG A 54 10.04 -7.71 -1.87
C ARG A 54 9.71 -8.44 -3.17
N HIS A 55 8.80 -7.91 -3.97
CA HIS A 55 8.50 -8.43 -5.30
C HIS A 55 9.79 -8.46 -6.14
N ILE A 56 10.43 -7.31 -6.35
CA ILE A 56 11.67 -7.17 -7.13
C ILE A 56 12.76 -8.13 -6.64
N LEU A 57 13.00 -8.19 -5.32
CA LEU A 57 14.02 -9.04 -4.71
C LEU A 57 13.77 -10.55 -4.90
N ASN A 58 12.50 -10.98 -4.90
CA ASN A 58 12.15 -12.40 -5.02
C ASN A 58 12.06 -12.88 -6.47
N THR A 59 11.65 -12.01 -7.39
CA THR A 59 11.68 -12.34 -8.82
C THR A 59 13.10 -12.16 -9.35
N LYS A 60 13.79 -13.29 -9.60
CA LYS A 60 15.15 -13.36 -10.21
C LYS A 60 15.31 -12.68 -11.59
N GLN A 61 14.29 -11.99 -12.11
CA GLN A 61 14.26 -11.34 -13.42
C GLN A 61 14.35 -9.81 -13.37
N HIS A 62 14.61 -9.22 -12.19
CA HIS A 62 14.61 -7.77 -11.97
C HIS A 62 15.86 -7.29 -11.22
N GLU A 63 17.05 -7.78 -11.61
CA GLU A 63 18.34 -7.44 -10.96
C GLU A 63 18.63 -5.93 -10.93
N ASN A 64 17.94 -5.11 -11.74
CA ASN A 64 18.15 -3.66 -11.86
C ASN A 64 16.88 -2.80 -11.78
N CYS A 65 15.73 -3.34 -11.35
CA CYS A 65 14.46 -2.60 -11.41
C CYS A 65 14.40 -1.46 -10.37
N ILE A 66 14.37 -0.22 -10.83
CA ILE A 66 14.17 0.98 -10.00
C ILE A 66 12.66 1.26 -9.95
N TYR A 67 12.07 1.38 -8.76
CA TYR A 67 10.64 1.71 -8.66
C TYR A 67 10.39 3.20 -8.95
N LYS A 68 9.39 3.52 -9.77
CA LYS A 68 8.87 4.89 -9.93
C LYS A 68 7.67 5.13 -9.02
N ILE A 69 7.61 6.33 -8.44
CA ILE A 69 6.43 6.84 -7.75
C ILE A 69 5.64 7.60 -8.81
N THR A 70 4.48 7.10 -9.20
CA THR A 70 3.51 7.82 -10.04
C THR A 70 2.46 8.53 -9.19
#